data_AF-A0A7C7YDY4-F1
#
_entry.id   AF-A0A7C7YDY4-F1
#
_cell.length_a   1.000
_cell.length_b   1.000
_cell.length_c   1.000
_cell.angle_alpha   90.00
_cell.angle_beta   90.00
_cell.angle_gamma   90.00
#
_symmetry.space_group_name_H-M   'P 1'
#
loop_
_entity.id
_entity.type
_entity.pdbx_description
1 polymer ?
#
loop_
_entity_poly.entity_id
_entity_poly.type
_entity_poly.pdbx_seq_one_letter_code
_entity_poly.pdbx_strand_id
1 'polypeptide(L)'
;NLLLSDKARADSIPELEVLADEVKAAHGAASAPVNPQQVHYLMSRGLSPQQAEALIVEGFLIDAFSCLTDIDLKGVLATRMTIHLECELKR
;
A
#
# COMPACT_ATOMS: atom_id res chain seq x y z
N ASN A 1 -4.63 2.78 4.00
CA ASN A 1 -4.53 1.35 4.35
C ASN A 1 -5.05 0.50 3.22
N LEU A 2 -4.28 -0.48 2.79
CA LEU A 2 -4.72 -1.50 1.83
C LEU A 2 -5.03 -2.79 2.60
N LEU A 3 -6.26 -3.27 2.51
CA LEU A 3 -6.71 -4.48 3.22
C LEU A 3 -6.47 -5.70 2.32
N LEU A 4 -5.62 -6.63 2.78
CA LEU A 4 -5.16 -7.77 1.97
C LEU A 4 -5.90 -9.10 2.29
N SER A 5 -6.86 -9.09 3.21
CA SER A 5 -7.70 -10.27 3.49
C SER A 5 -9.01 -9.86 4.14
N ASP A 6 -10.00 -10.75 4.12
CA ASP A 6 -11.31 -10.53 4.76
C ASP A 6 -11.23 -10.38 6.29
N LYS A 7 -10.14 -10.85 6.90
CA LYS A 7 -9.87 -10.73 8.34
C LYS A 7 -9.04 -9.50 8.68
N ALA A 8 -8.55 -8.76 7.68
CA ALA A 8 -7.72 -7.59 7.90
C ALA A 8 -8.53 -6.47 8.55
N ARG A 9 -7.91 -5.80 9.52
CA ARG A 9 -8.49 -4.64 10.20
C ARG A 9 -7.44 -3.53 10.26
N ALA A 10 -7.87 -2.31 9.96
CA ALA A 10 -7.05 -1.12 10.11
C ALA A 10 -7.88 -0.01 10.77
N ASP A 11 -7.46 0.42 11.97
CA ASP A 11 -8.08 1.52 12.69
C ASP A 11 -7.22 2.77 12.47
N SER A 12 -7.81 3.82 11.90
CA SER A 12 -7.14 5.12 11.73
C SER A 12 -7.83 6.14 12.63
N ILE A 13 -7.09 6.65 13.62
CA ILE A 13 -7.57 7.64 14.59
C ILE A 13 -6.75 8.92 14.37
N PRO A 14 -7.01 9.68 13.30
CA PRO A 14 -6.34 10.95 13.06
C PRO A 14 -6.85 12.00 14.05
N GLU A 15 -5.92 12.71 14.68
CA GLU A 15 -6.21 13.81 15.59
C GLU A 15 -5.48 15.06 15.12
N LEU A 16 -6.12 16.22 15.32
CA LEU A 16 -5.57 17.51 14.95
C LEU A 16 -5.88 18.52 16.07
N GLU A 17 -4.85 18.97 16.77
CA GLU A 17 -4.94 20.04 17.75
C GLU A 17 -4.38 21.33 17.15
N VAL A 18 -5.24 22.33 16.94
CA VAL A 18 -4.88 23.61 16.33
C VAL A 18 -5.11 24.73 17.33
N LEU A 19 -4.03 25.40 17.71
CA LEU A 19 -4.01 26.49 18.69
C LEU A 19 -3.74 27.87 18.06
N ALA A 20 -3.90 28.00 16.74
CA ALA A 20 -3.56 29.19 15.97
C ALA A 20 -4.75 29.73 15.17
N ASP A 21 -4.81 31.05 15.00
CA ASP A 21 -6.00 31.76 14.51
C ASP A 21 -6.20 31.68 12.99
N GLU A 22 -5.13 31.71 12.19
CA GLU A 22 -5.22 31.68 10.72
C GLU A 22 -4.43 30.51 10.13
N VAL A 23 -5.02 29.31 10.12
CA VAL A 23 -4.41 28.14 9.50
C VAL A 23 -5.36 27.42 8.55
N LYS A 24 -4.77 26.68 7.60
CA LYS A 24 -5.45 25.64 6.83
C LYS A 24 -4.82 24.31 7.22
N ALA A 25 -5.62 23.45 7.83
CA ALA A 25 -5.22 22.10 8.20
C ALA A 25 -6.23 21.09 7.65
N ALA A 26 -5.74 20.01 7.08
CA ALA A 26 -6.54 18.90 6.60
C ALA A 26 -5.82 17.59 6.91
N HIS A 27 -6.57 16.56 7.23
CA HIS A 27 -6.08 15.20 7.27
C HIS A 27 -6.99 14.34 6.38
N GLY A 28 -6.47 13.20 5.94
CA GLY A 28 -7.26 12.21 5.23
C GLY A 28 -6.78 10.82 5.60
N ALA A 29 -7.72 9.88 5.73
CA ALA A 29 -7.42 8.47 5.88
C ALA A 29 -8.35 7.69 4.94
N ALA A 30 -7.79 6.77 4.17
CA ALA A 30 -8.54 5.89 3.29
C ALA A 30 -8.18 4.44 3.60
N SER A 31 -9.19 3.57 3.63
CA SER A 31 -9.05 2.15 3.85
C SER A 31 -9.94 1.41 2.87
N ALA A 32 -9.36 0.51 2.07
CA ALA A 32 -10.09 -0.30 1.11
C ALA A 32 -9.33 -1.60 0.82
N PRO A 33 -10.00 -2.66 0.38
CA PRO A 33 -9.33 -3.81 -0.23
C PRO A 33 -8.73 -3.45 -1.59
N VAL A 34 -7.98 -4.38 -2.18
CA VAL A 34 -7.51 -4.27 -3.57
C VAL A 34 -8.70 -4.11 -4.51
N ASN A 35 -8.63 -3.15 -5.43
CA ASN A 35 -9.73 -2.86 -6.35
C ASN A 35 -9.91 -4.00 -7.38
N PRO A 36 -11.04 -4.72 -7.40
CA PRO A 36 -11.26 -5.84 -8.32
C PRO A 36 -11.22 -5.42 -9.80
N GLN A 37 -11.57 -4.18 -10.12
CA GLN A 37 -11.51 -3.67 -11.50
C GLN A 37 -10.07 -3.49 -11.98
N GLN A 38 -9.16 -3.07 -11.08
CA GLN A 38 -7.73 -2.97 -11.41
C GLN A 38 -7.13 -4.37 -11.62
N VAL A 39 -7.50 -5.34 -10.78
CA VAL A 39 -7.11 -6.74 -10.94
C VAL A 39 -7.63 -7.29 -12.27
N HIS A 40 -8.91 -7.11 -12.55
CA HIS A 40 -9.52 -7.53 -13.82
C HIS A 40 -8.82 -6.90 -15.03
N TYR A 41 -8.49 -5.61 -14.96
CA TYR A 41 -7.76 -4.92 -16.02
C TYR A 41 -6.39 -5.55 -16.26
N LEU A 42 -5.61 -5.81 -15.21
CA LEU A 42 -4.30 -6.45 -15.33
C LEU A 42 -4.40 -7.89 -15.84
N MET A 43 -5.41 -8.65 -15.40
CA MET A 43 -5.69 -10.00 -15.92
C MET A 43 -6.00 -9.99 -17.42
N SER A 44 -6.72 -8.98 -17.91
CA SER A 44 -6.96 -8.82 -19.36
C SER A 44 -5.68 -8.59 -20.18
N ARG A 45 -4.58 -8.20 -19.51
CA ARG A 45 -3.25 -8.05 -20.11
C ARG A 45 -2.38 -9.30 -19.97
N GLY A 46 -2.94 -10.41 -19.50
CA GLY A 46 -2.27 -11.71 -19.44
C GLY A 46 -1.64 -12.07 -18.09
N LEU A 47 -1.84 -11.26 -17.05
CA LEU A 47 -1.38 -11.56 -15.69
C LEU A 47 -2.32 -12.57 -15.03
N SER A 48 -1.79 -13.50 -14.23
CA SER A 48 -2.62 -14.29 -13.34
C SER A 48 -3.27 -13.40 -12.26
N PRO A 49 -4.37 -13.83 -11.62
CA PRO A 49 -4.97 -13.09 -10.50
C PRO A 49 -3.93 -12.74 -9.41
N GLN A 50 -3.07 -13.69 -9.06
CA GLN A 50 -2.02 -13.51 -8.04
C GLN A 50 -0.96 -12.50 -8.49
N GLN A 51 -0.55 -12.54 -9.76
CA GLN A 51 0.42 -11.59 -10.30
C GLN A 51 -0.17 -10.18 -10.37
N ALA A 52 -1.44 -10.05 -10.77
CA ALA A 52 -2.14 -8.78 -10.85
C ALA A 52 -2.29 -8.13 -9.47
N GLU A 53 -2.71 -8.91 -8.47
CA GLU A 53 -2.82 -8.44 -7.08
C GLU A 53 -1.46 -8.05 -6.50
N ALA A 54 -0.45 -8.91 -6.65
CA ALA A 54 0.91 -8.63 -6.18
C ALA A 54 1.47 -7.32 -6.77
N LEU A 55 1.26 -7.10 -8.06
CA LEU A 55 1.72 -5.88 -8.75
C LEU A 55 1.04 -4.61 -8.19
N ILE A 56 -0.25 -4.67 -7.89
CA ILE A 56 -0.98 -3.54 -7.29
C ILE A 56 -0.46 -3.27 -5.87
N VAL A 57 -0.28 -4.32 -5.07
CA VAL A 57 0.21 -4.21 -3.69
C VAL A 57 1.63 -3.66 -3.66
N GLU A 58 2.53 -4.17 -4.50
CA GLU A 58 3.90 -3.68 -4.63
C GLU A 58 3.93 -2.20 -5.03
N GLY A 59 3.15 -1.81 -6.04
CA GLY A 59 3.04 -0.41 -6.47
C GLY A 59 2.52 0.52 -5.37
N PHE A 60 1.56 0.06 -4.56
CA PHE A 60 1.06 0.81 -3.41
C PHE A 60 2.14 1.01 -2.33
N LEU A 61 2.94 -0.01 -2.05
CA LEU A 61 3.91 0.02 -0.95
C LEU A 61 5.25 0.66 -1.32
N ILE A 62 5.65 0.65 -2.59
CA ILE A 62 6.90 1.29 -3.05
C ILE A 62 6.95 2.78 -2.69
N ASP A 63 5.81 3.47 -2.68
CA ASP A 63 5.74 4.88 -2.32
C ASP A 63 6.16 5.15 -0.88
N ALA A 64 6.05 4.17 0.03
CA ALA A 64 6.54 4.29 1.40
C ALA A 64 8.07 4.51 1.49
N PHE A 65 8.80 4.17 0.42
CA PHE A 65 10.24 4.37 0.31
C PHE A 65 10.61 5.52 -0.64
N SER A 66 9.66 6.36 -1.05
CA SER A 66 9.90 7.46 -1.99
C SER A 66 10.88 8.50 -1.45
N CYS A 67 10.89 8.73 -0.13
CA CYS A 67 11.76 9.70 0.54
C CYS A 67 13.20 9.22 0.79
N LEU A 68 13.49 7.92 0.59
CA LEU A 68 14.85 7.39 0.77
C LEU A 68 15.72 7.75 -0.43
N THR A 69 16.79 8.52 -0.18
CA THR A 69 17.78 8.92 -1.20
C THR A 69 18.87 7.88 -1.41
N ASP A 70 19.17 7.07 -0.39
CA ASP A 70 20.13 5.96 -0.50
C ASP A 70 19.51 4.81 -1.30
N ILE A 71 20.07 4.56 -2.49
CA ILE A 71 19.54 3.60 -3.45
C ILE A 71 19.75 2.16 -3.01
N ASP A 72 20.85 1.88 -2.30
CA ASP A 72 21.18 0.54 -1.81
C ASP A 72 20.26 0.18 -0.65
N LEU A 73 20.04 1.11 0.29
CA LEU A 73 19.09 0.92 1.37
C LEU A 73 17.67 0.72 0.85
N LYS A 74 17.24 1.54 -0.12
CA LYS A 74 15.93 1.41 -0.76
C LYS A 74 15.78 0.05 -1.45
N GLY A 75 16.80 -0.42 -2.15
CA GLY A 75 16.82 -1.73 -2.80
C GLY A 75 16.69 -2.88 -1.80
N VAL A 76 17.43 -2.83 -0.67
CA VAL A 76 17.35 -3.85 0.38
C VAL A 76 15.95 -3.89 1.02
N LEU A 77 15.37 -2.73 1.32
CA LEU A 77 14.03 -2.64 1.93
C LEU A 77 12.93 -3.11 0.99
N ALA A 78 12.97 -2.69 -0.28
CA ALA A 78 12.02 -3.15 -1.30
C ALA A 78 12.10 -4.68 -1.48
N THR A 79 13.32 -5.24 -1.55
CA THR A 79 13.52 -6.69 -1.66
C THR A 79 12.94 -7.43 -0.46
N ARG A 80 13.22 -6.96 0.77
CA ARG A 80 12.67 -7.58 1.99
C ARG A 80 11.15 -7.53 2.04
N MET A 81 10.56 -6.43 1.58
CA MET A 81 9.11 -6.27 1.49
C MET A 81 8.51 -7.29 0.52
N THR A 82 9.06 -7.41 -0.70
CA THR A 82 8.57 -8.38 -1.70
C THR A 82 8.66 -9.82 -1.18
N ILE A 83 9.76 -10.20 -0.54
CA ILE A 83 9.91 -11.53 0.08
C ILE A 83 8.84 -11.76 1.16
N HIS A 84 8.60 -10.78 2.04
CA HIS A 84 7.59 -10.91 3.08
C HIS A 84 6.19 -11.10 2.51
N LEU A 85 5.83 -10.31 1.50
CA LEU A 85 4.54 -10.40 0.80
C LEU A 85 4.36 -11.77 0.14
N GLU A 86 5.40 -12.28 -0.53
CA GLU A 86 5.32 -13.62 -1.14
C GLU A 86 5.13 -14.74 -0.11
N CYS A 87 5.71 -14.64 1.08
CA CYS A 87 5.56 -15.65 2.13
C CYS A 87 4.18 -15.63 2.78
N GLU A 88 3.57 -14.45 2.96
CA GLU A 88 2.31 -14.30 3.69
C GLU A 88 1.07 -14.25 2.77
N LEU A 89 1.17 -13.79 1.53
CA LEU A 89 0.06 -13.81 0.55
C LEU A 89 -0.15 -15.19 -0.13
N LYS A 90 0.82 -16.11 -0.01
CA LYS A 90 0.70 -17.49 -0.52
C LYS A 90 0.04 -18.46 0.48
N ARG A 91 -0.40 -17.98 1.65
CA ARG A 91 -1.17 -18.75 2.65
C ARG A 91 -2.66 -18.51 2.48
#